data_AF-A0A8J3Z803-F1
#
_entry.id   AF-A0A8J3Z803-F1
#
_cell.length_a   1.000
_cell.length_b   1.000
_cell.length_c   1.000
_cell.angle_alpha   90.00
_cell.angle_beta   90.00
_cell.angle_gamma   90.00
#
_symmetry.space_group_name_H-M   'P 1'
#
loop_
_entity.id
_entity.type
_entity.pdbx_description
1 polymer ?
#
loop_
_entity_poly.entity_id
_entity_poly.type
_entity_poly.pdbx_seq_one_letter_code
_entity_poly.pdbx_strand_id
1 'polypeptide(L)'
;MKKWPAYASAAWLVAFVGWHTPFLFGWNPFHGEGMDTAAFHAYNATLIGMAAVGAVVVLATVRPWGRRVPRWLLLTPLVVGSVLLTLRGVPGFVEFLAQVTGIAPAGLLGLLDPDLEPPTGAELWAGYAINVYFFLGAVLLVPATYGFWRAPARGNAMVVPGDDQSL
;
A
#
# COMPACT_ATOMS: atom_id res chain seq x y z
N MET A 1 12.98 12.42 12.83
CA MET A 1 12.14 11.28 12.45
C MET A 1 13.00 10.23 11.77
N LYS A 2 12.77 8.95 12.10
CA LYS A 2 13.49 7.84 11.45
C LYS A 2 13.01 7.74 9.99
N LYS A 3 13.94 7.67 9.04
CA LYS A 3 13.63 7.61 7.59
C LYS A 3 13.35 6.19 7.08
N TRP A 4 13.65 5.17 7.89
CA TRP A 4 13.52 3.78 7.49
C TRP A 4 12.11 3.36 7.05
N PRO A 5 10.98 3.85 7.65
CA PRO A 5 9.65 3.40 7.22
C PRO A 5 9.34 3.82 5.79
N ALA A 6 9.82 5.00 5.36
CA ALA A 6 9.64 5.46 3.98
C ALA A 6 10.45 4.59 3.00
N TYR A 7 11.71 4.28 3.31
CA TYR A 7 12.51 3.40 2.45
C TYR A 7 11.94 1.97 2.40
N ALA A 8 11.50 1.42 3.53
CA ALA A 8 10.86 0.11 3.58
C ALA A 8 9.56 0.09 2.79
N SER A 9 8.71 1.12 2.93
CA SER A 9 7.48 1.26 2.15
C SER A 9 7.76 1.37 0.65
N ALA A 10 8.77 2.15 0.26
CA ALA A 10 9.18 2.27 -1.14
C ALA A 10 9.68 0.93 -1.70
N ALA A 11 10.51 0.20 -0.93
CA ALA A 11 10.99 -1.13 -1.32
C ALA A 11 9.84 -2.13 -1.47
N TRP A 12 8.87 -2.11 -0.55
CA TRP A 12 7.66 -2.92 -0.63
C TRP A 12 6.87 -2.60 -1.90
N LEU A 13 6.62 -1.31 -2.20
CA LEU A 13 5.89 -0.90 -3.41
C LEU A 13 6.63 -1.29 -4.70
N VAL A 14 7.95 -1.20 -4.73
CA VAL A 14 8.77 -1.66 -5.87
C VAL A 14 8.66 -3.18 -6.05
N ALA A 15 8.72 -3.95 -4.97
CA ALA A 15 8.52 -5.39 -5.04
C ALA A 15 7.12 -5.75 -5.55
N PHE A 16 6.09 -5.00 -5.13
CA PHE A 16 4.71 -5.18 -5.61
C PHE A 16 4.60 -4.93 -7.11
N VAL A 17 5.19 -3.84 -7.61
CA VAL A 17 5.27 -3.54 -9.05
C VAL A 17 5.97 -4.66 -9.80
N GLY A 18 7.14 -5.12 -9.31
CA GLY A 18 7.89 -6.20 -9.93
C GLY A 18 7.10 -7.50 -10.03
N TRP A 19 6.38 -7.87 -8.98
CA TRP A 19 5.54 -9.07 -8.95
C TRP A 19 4.34 -9.00 -9.90
N HIS A 20 3.69 -7.84 -10.04
CA HIS A 20 2.52 -7.69 -10.90
C HIS A 20 2.88 -7.48 -12.38
N THR A 21 4.11 -7.06 -12.69
CA THR A 21 4.53 -6.77 -14.06
C THR A 21 4.35 -7.96 -15.01
N PRO A 22 4.74 -9.20 -14.66
CA PRO A 22 4.43 -10.39 -15.46
C PRO A 22 2.95 -10.57 -15.82
N PHE A 23 2.02 -10.12 -14.98
CA PHE A 23 0.58 -10.25 -15.22
C PHE A 23 0.08 -9.36 -16.36
N LEU A 24 0.83 -8.30 -16.71
CA LEU A 24 0.56 -7.49 -17.90
C LEU A 24 0.90 -8.20 -19.21
N PHE A 25 1.71 -9.27 -19.15
CA PHE A 25 2.15 -10.04 -20.30
C PHE A 25 1.42 -11.39 -20.42
N GLY A 26 0.27 -11.52 -19.75
CA GLY A 26 -0.59 -12.71 -19.83
C GLY A 26 -0.13 -13.88 -18.95
N TRP A 27 0.94 -13.74 -18.15
CA TRP A 27 1.24 -14.75 -17.15
C TRP A 27 0.25 -14.64 -15.99
N ASN A 28 -0.55 -15.67 -15.73
CA ASN A 28 -1.42 -15.72 -14.57
C ASN A 28 -1.28 -17.09 -13.88
N PRO A 29 -0.57 -17.20 -12.74
CA PRO A 29 -0.44 -18.48 -12.05
C PRO A 29 -1.72 -18.91 -11.30
N PHE A 30 -2.74 -18.06 -11.23
CA PHE A 30 -3.99 -18.29 -10.48
C PHE A 30 -5.18 -18.53 -11.44
N HIS A 31 -4.99 -19.33 -12.50
CA HIS A 31 -5.99 -19.59 -13.54
C HIS A 31 -7.38 -19.84 -12.94
N GLY A 32 -8.34 -18.96 -13.21
CA GLY A 32 -9.74 -19.10 -12.83
C GLY A 32 -10.63 -18.39 -13.83
N GLU A 33 -11.67 -19.07 -14.30
CA GLU A 33 -12.71 -18.49 -15.15
C GLU A 33 -13.45 -17.42 -14.34
N GLY A 34 -13.36 -16.14 -14.73
CA GLY A 34 -14.14 -15.12 -14.04
C GLY A 34 -13.87 -13.66 -14.42
N MET A 35 -12.65 -13.34 -14.86
CA MET A 35 -12.32 -11.99 -15.34
C MET A 35 -11.94 -12.00 -16.81
N ASP A 36 -12.62 -11.17 -17.60
CA ASP A 36 -12.25 -10.89 -18.98
C ASP A 36 -10.77 -10.45 -19.07
N THR A 37 -10.08 -10.85 -20.13
CA THR A 37 -8.64 -10.59 -20.28
C THR A 37 -8.33 -9.10 -20.31
N ALA A 38 -9.19 -8.26 -20.90
CA ALA A 38 -9.00 -6.82 -20.89
C ALA A 38 -9.18 -6.23 -19.49
N ALA A 39 -10.18 -6.71 -18.75
CA ALA A 39 -10.39 -6.32 -17.34
C ALA A 39 -9.21 -6.72 -16.45
N PHE A 40 -8.64 -7.91 -16.64
CA PHE A 40 -7.46 -8.37 -15.91
C PHE A 40 -6.24 -7.50 -16.17
N HIS A 41 -5.96 -7.16 -17.44
CA HIS A 41 -4.86 -6.26 -17.77
C HIS A 41 -5.09 -4.85 -17.24
N ALA A 42 -6.31 -4.31 -17.34
CA ALA A 42 -6.64 -2.98 -16.82
C ALA A 42 -6.49 -2.90 -15.29
N TYR A 43 -6.94 -3.94 -14.58
CA TYR A 43 -6.77 -4.07 -13.13
C TYR A 43 -5.28 -4.05 -12.74
N ASN A 44 -4.47 -4.90 -13.36
CA ASN A 44 -3.03 -4.98 -13.07
C ASN A 44 -2.28 -3.70 -13.45
N ALA A 45 -2.62 -3.08 -14.58
CA ALA A 45 -2.02 -1.81 -15.01
C ALA A 45 -2.33 -0.69 -14.01
N THR A 46 -3.57 -0.65 -13.50
CA THR A 46 -3.99 0.30 -12.47
C THR A 46 -3.20 0.08 -11.18
N LEU A 47 -3.09 -1.17 -10.71
CA LEU A 47 -2.34 -1.51 -9.51
C LEU A 47 -0.86 -1.13 -9.62
N ILE A 48 -0.21 -1.45 -10.74
CA ILE A 48 1.18 -1.10 -11.01
C ILE A 48 1.36 0.42 -11.03
N GLY A 49 0.49 1.14 -11.74
CA GLY A 49 0.53 2.60 -11.82
C GLY A 49 0.40 3.25 -10.45
N MET A 50 -0.59 2.84 -9.66
CA MET A 50 -0.79 3.35 -8.30
C MET A 50 0.40 3.04 -7.39
N ALA A 51 0.95 1.82 -7.45
CA ALA A 51 2.08 1.43 -6.61
C ALA A 51 3.37 2.16 -7.00
N ALA A 52 3.64 2.34 -8.30
CA ALA A 52 4.78 3.10 -8.80
C ALA A 52 4.71 4.57 -8.37
N VAL A 53 3.54 5.20 -8.51
CA VAL A 53 3.30 6.56 -8.01
C VAL A 53 3.48 6.61 -6.50
N GLY A 54 2.93 5.65 -5.77
CA GLY A 54 3.11 5.52 -4.32
C GLY A 54 4.59 5.46 -3.92
N ALA A 55 5.40 4.67 -4.63
CA ALA A 55 6.82 4.52 -4.34
C ALA A 55 7.56 5.85 -4.49
N VAL A 56 7.28 6.58 -5.58
CA VAL A 56 7.83 7.91 -5.82
C VAL A 56 7.37 8.89 -4.73
N VAL A 57 6.07 8.93 -4.42
CA VAL A 57 5.50 9.81 -3.39
C VAL A 57 6.15 9.56 -2.03
N VAL A 58 6.28 8.30 -1.62
CA VAL A 58 6.91 7.93 -0.35
C VAL A 58 8.38 8.37 -0.33
N LEU A 59 9.13 8.14 -1.41
CA LEU A 59 10.52 8.60 -1.51
C LEU A 59 10.63 10.13 -1.45
N ALA A 60 9.66 10.85 -2.02
CA ALA A 60 9.61 12.31 -1.97
C ALA A 60 9.60 12.83 -0.52
N THR A 61 9.00 12.09 0.43
CA THR A 61 8.95 12.49 1.84
C THR A 61 10.31 12.54 2.53
N VAL A 62 11.31 11.80 2.02
CA VAL A 62 12.63 11.66 2.64
C VAL A 62 13.79 12.16 1.75
N ARG A 63 13.54 12.42 0.46
CA ARG A 63 14.53 12.90 -0.50
C ARG A 63 14.48 14.42 -0.68
N PRO A 64 15.62 15.07 -0.99
CA PRO A 64 15.69 16.53 -1.09
C PRO A 64 14.80 17.11 -2.18
N TRP A 65 14.59 16.39 -3.29
CA TRP A 65 13.76 16.84 -4.40
C TRP A 65 12.27 16.94 -4.04
N GLY A 66 11.78 16.14 -3.09
CA GLY A 66 10.38 16.18 -2.66
C GLY A 66 10.02 17.43 -1.86
N ARG A 67 11.02 18.20 -1.40
CA ARG A 67 10.82 19.51 -0.75
C ARG A 67 10.24 20.56 -1.70
N ARG A 68 10.32 20.35 -3.02
CA ARG A 68 9.76 21.25 -4.04
C ARG A 68 8.26 21.01 -4.27
N VAL A 69 7.74 19.87 -3.81
CA VAL A 69 6.34 19.48 -4.04
C VAL A 69 5.49 20.00 -2.88
N PRO A 70 4.35 20.66 -3.16
CA PRO A 70 3.39 21.05 -2.14
C PRO A 70 3.03 19.87 -1.24
N ARG A 71 3.05 20.10 0.08
CA ARG A 71 2.84 19.03 1.08
C ARG A 71 1.53 18.27 0.89
N TRP A 72 0.45 18.97 0.52
CA TRP A 72 -0.85 18.35 0.30
C TRP A 72 -0.84 17.35 -0.88
N LEU A 73 -0.07 17.63 -1.94
CA LEU A 73 0.09 16.70 -3.08
C LEU A 73 0.79 15.40 -2.69
N LEU A 74 1.66 15.43 -1.68
CA LEU A 74 2.28 14.21 -1.15
C LEU A 74 1.38 13.53 -0.10
N LEU A 75 0.73 14.31 0.75
CA LEU A 75 -0.05 13.77 1.86
C LEU A 75 -1.34 13.07 1.40
N THR A 76 -2.05 13.62 0.41
CA THR A 76 -3.28 13.01 -0.12
C THR A 76 -3.06 11.55 -0.58
N PRO A 77 -2.15 11.25 -1.52
CA PRO A 77 -1.91 9.86 -1.94
C PRO A 77 -1.36 8.97 -0.82
N LEU A 78 -0.57 9.51 0.12
CA LEU A 78 -0.08 8.75 1.28
C LEU A 78 -1.22 8.32 2.20
N VAL A 79 -2.14 9.23 2.52
CA VAL A 79 -3.31 8.95 3.36
C VAL A 79 -4.24 7.97 2.64
N VAL A 80 -4.55 8.21 1.37
CA VAL A 80 -5.38 7.30 0.57
C VAL A 80 -4.77 5.90 0.51
N GLY A 81 -3.47 5.79 0.19
CA GLY A 81 -2.77 4.51 0.17
C GLY A 81 -2.76 3.82 1.55
N SER A 82 -2.58 4.59 2.63
CA SER A 82 -2.64 4.07 4.00
C SER A 82 -4.02 3.52 4.35
N VAL A 83 -5.09 4.23 3.99
CA VAL A 83 -6.47 3.79 4.20
C VAL A 83 -6.76 2.54 3.38
N LEU A 84 -6.44 2.53 2.09
CA LEU A 84 -6.66 1.38 1.22
C LEU A 84 -5.92 0.13 1.70
N LEU A 85 -4.63 0.26 2.06
CA LEU A 85 -3.85 -0.86 2.59
C LEU A 85 -4.36 -1.33 3.94
N THR A 86 -4.84 -0.43 4.80
CA THR A 86 -5.43 -0.83 6.09
C THR A 86 -6.73 -1.59 5.87
N LEU A 87 -7.64 -1.06 5.05
CA LEU A 87 -8.93 -1.68 4.73
C LEU A 87 -8.77 -3.03 4.02
N ARG A 88 -7.72 -3.21 3.21
CA ARG A 88 -7.44 -4.49 2.53
C ARG A 88 -6.63 -5.46 3.39
N GLY A 89 -5.57 -4.97 4.01
CA GLY A 89 -4.55 -5.78 4.68
C GLY A 89 -4.99 -6.25 6.06
N VAL A 90 -5.66 -5.41 6.85
CA VAL A 90 -6.08 -5.80 8.21
C VAL A 90 -7.13 -6.90 8.19
N PRO A 91 -8.26 -6.80 7.44
CA PRO A 91 -9.22 -7.89 7.40
C PRO A 91 -8.62 -9.19 6.84
N GLY A 92 -7.81 -9.10 5.78
CA GLY A 92 -7.14 -10.27 5.20
C GLY A 92 -6.18 -10.95 6.18
N PHE A 93 -5.46 -10.18 7.00
CA PHE A 93 -4.59 -10.75 8.03
C PHE A 93 -5.37 -11.38 9.19
N VAL A 94 -6.48 -10.76 9.62
CA VAL A 94 -7.37 -11.34 10.62
C VAL A 94 -7.96 -12.66 10.12
N GLU A 95 -8.38 -12.70 8.87
CA GLU A 95 -8.85 -13.93 8.21
C GLU A 95 -7.75 -15.00 8.13
N PHE A 96 -6.54 -14.62 7.71
CA PHE A 96 -5.37 -15.52 7.73
C PHE A 96 -5.13 -16.12 9.13
N LEU A 97 -5.17 -15.31 10.19
CA LEU A 97 -4.98 -15.80 11.55
C LEU A 97 -6.10 -16.76 11.96
N ALA A 98 -7.35 -16.44 11.64
CA ALA A 98 -8.48 -17.30 11.98
C ALA A 98 -8.42 -18.66 11.26
N GLN A 99 -7.95 -18.67 10.01
CA GLN A 99 -7.77 -19.91 9.24
C GLN A 99 -6.61 -20.75 9.76
N VAL A 100 -5.44 -20.14 10.01
CA VAL A 100 -4.24 -20.85 10.50
C VAL A 100 -4.40 -21.37 11.94
N THR A 101 -5.15 -20.65 12.79
CA THR A 101 -5.43 -21.09 14.18
C THR A 101 -6.57 -22.09 14.28
N GLY A 102 -7.31 -22.33 13.18
CA GLY A 102 -8.46 -23.23 13.15
C GLY A 102 -9.74 -22.66 13.77
N ILE A 103 -9.77 -21.37 14.15
CA ILE A 103 -10.96 -20.69 14.67
C ILE A 103 -12.06 -20.61 13.60
N ALA A 104 -11.68 -20.27 12.37
CA ALA A 104 -12.57 -20.21 11.22
C ALA A 104 -11.84 -20.75 9.97
N PRO A 105 -11.71 -22.09 9.84
CA PRO A 105 -10.95 -22.71 8.75
C PRO A 105 -11.47 -22.40 7.34
N ALA A 106 -12.78 -22.14 7.23
CA ALA A 106 -13.46 -21.77 5.98
C ALA A 106 -13.55 -20.24 5.76
N GLY A 107 -12.86 -19.43 6.57
CA GLY A 107 -12.92 -17.97 6.51
C GLY A 107 -13.94 -17.35 7.46
N LEU A 108 -13.70 -16.09 7.82
CA LEU A 108 -14.42 -15.37 8.87
C LEU A 108 -15.73 -14.75 8.39
N LEU A 109 -15.79 -14.42 7.09
CA LEU A 109 -16.93 -13.72 6.49
C LEU A 109 -17.86 -14.67 5.73
N GLY A 110 -17.51 -15.96 5.60
CA GLY A 110 -18.32 -16.94 4.85
C GLY A 110 -18.60 -16.50 3.40
N LEU A 111 -17.75 -15.65 2.82
CA LEU A 111 -17.87 -15.14 1.44
C LEU A 111 -17.41 -16.16 0.40
N LEU A 112 -16.81 -17.26 0.84
CA LEU A 112 -16.60 -18.44 0.02
C LEU A 112 -17.97 -19.11 -0.13
N ASP A 113 -18.43 -19.20 -1.37
CA ASP A 113 -19.64 -19.92 -1.74
C ASP A 113 -19.59 -21.31 -1.08
N PRO A 114 -20.60 -21.73 -0.28
CA PRO A 114 -20.58 -23.03 0.41
C PRO A 114 -20.46 -24.21 -0.55
N ASP A 115 -20.76 -23.99 -1.84
CA ASP A 115 -20.63 -24.97 -2.92
C ASP A 115 -19.23 -24.96 -3.58
N LEU A 116 -18.35 -24.00 -3.24
CA LEU A 116 -16.95 -23.98 -3.70
C LEU A 116 -16.10 -24.88 -2.79
N GLU A 117 -15.37 -25.81 -3.38
CA GLU A 117 -14.36 -26.56 -2.63
C GLU A 117 -13.35 -25.59 -2.00
N PRO A 118 -13.01 -25.75 -0.70
CA PRO A 118 -12.01 -24.91 -0.06
C PRO A 118 -10.68 -24.98 -0.81
N PRO A 119 -9.98 -23.85 -1.05
CA PRO A 119 -8.69 -23.87 -1.73
C PRO A 119 -7.69 -24.73 -0.93
N THR A 120 -6.95 -25.58 -1.64
CA THR A 120 -5.94 -26.47 -1.04
C THR A 120 -4.56 -26.25 -1.67
N GLY A 121 -3.51 -26.72 -1.00
CA GLY A 121 -2.15 -26.68 -1.55
C GLY A 121 -1.66 -25.26 -1.88
N ALA A 122 -1.21 -25.05 -3.12
CA ALA A 122 -0.55 -23.81 -3.53
C ALA A 122 -1.46 -22.58 -3.52
N GLU A 123 -2.75 -22.74 -3.84
CA GLU A 123 -3.72 -21.64 -3.88
C GLU A 123 -4.00 -21.10 -2.49
N LEU A 124 -4.13 -21.99 -1.50
CA LEU A 124 -4.27 -21.62 -0.09
C LEU A 124 -3.06 -20.80 0.39
N TRP A 125 -1.86 -21.31 0.14
CA TRP A 125 -0.62 -20.62 0.54
C TRP A 125 -0.43 -19.29 -0.19
N ALA A 126 -0.85 -19.19 -1.46
CA ALA A 126 -0.85 -17.93 -2.19
C ALA A 126 -1.80 -16.91 -1.54
N GLY A 127 -3.02 -17.32 -1.17
CA GLY A 127 -3.97 -16.46 -0.45
C GLY A 127 -3.39 -15.93 0.86
N TYR A 128 -2.76 -16.80 1.65
CA TYR A 128 -2.06 -16.41 2.89
C TYR A 128 -0.92 -15.42 2.63
N ALA A 129 -0.06 -15.71 1.65
CA ALA A 129 1.05 -14.84 1.28
C ALA A 129 0.55 -13.45 0.87
N ILE A 130 -0.53 -13.38 0.07
CA ILE A 130 -1.16 -12.12 -0.35
C ILE A 130 -1.65 -11.32 0.87
N ASN A 131 -2.37 -11.97 1.79
CA ASN A 131 -2.91 -11.31 2.98
C ASN A 131 -1.81 -10.75 3.90
N VAL A 132 -0.77 -11.55 4.17
CA VAL A 132 0.40 -11.11 4.94
C VAL A 132 1.11 -9.96 4.22
N TYR A 133 1.25 -10.03 2.90
CA TYR A 133 1.92 -9.00 2.11
C TYR A 133 1.19 -7.65 2.19
N PHE A 134 -0.12 -7.61 1.99
CA PHE A 134 -0.91 -6.39 2.09
C PHE A 134 -0.93 -5.81 3.51
N PHE A 135 -1.00 -6.66 4.54
CA PHE A 135 -0.87 -6.22 5.93
C PHE A 135 0.50 -5.60 6.22
N LEU A 136 1.58 -6.22 5.73
CA LEU A 136 2.92 -5.66 5.83
C LEU A 136 3.00 -4.28 5.16
N GLY A 137 2.35 -4.11 4.00
CA GLY A 137 2.21 -2.81 3.34
C GLY A 137 1.60 -1.75 4.25
N ALA A 138 0.50 -2.08 4.96
CA ALA A 138 -0.14 -1.17 5.92
C ALA A 138 0.80 -0.83 7.10
N VAL A 139 1.45 -1.83 7.68
CA VAL A 139 2.41 -1.68 8.79
C VAL A 139 3.59 -0.79 8.42
N LEU A 140 4.01 -0.78 7.15
CA LEU A 140 5.11 0.07 6.68
C LEU A 140 4.63 1.48 6.31
N LEU A 141 3.54 1.59 5.54
CA LEU A 141 3.09 2.85 4.97
C LEU A 141 2.42 3.76 6.01
N VAL A 142 1.64 3.22 6.95
CA VAL A 142 0.96 4.02 7.97
C VAL A 142 1.95 4.80 8.83
N PRO A 143 3.02 4.20 9.40
CA PRO A 143 4.03 4.95 10.13
C PRO A 143 4.80 5.96 9.27
N ALA A 144 5.08 5.64 8.00
CA ALA A 144 5.72 6.58 7.08
C ALA A 144 4.84 7.83 6.85
N THR A 145 3.56 7.61 6.58
CA THR A 145 2.54 8.66 6.40
C THR A 145 2.35 9.49 7.66
N TYR A 146 2.20 8.85 8.82
CA TYR A 146 2.05 9.52 10.10
C TYR A 146 3.27 10.37 10.45
N GLY A 147 4.47 9.84 10.23
CA GLY A 147 5.72 10.59 10.37
C GLY A 147 5.72 11.84 9.51
N PHE A 148 5.46 11.70 8.21
CA PHE A 148 5.39 12.84 7.30
C PHE A 148 4.34 13.86 7.74
N TRP A 149 3.14 13.40 8.14
CA TRP A 149 2.04 14.25 8.61
C TRP A 149 2.37 15.03 9.90
N ARG A 150 3.13 14.45 10.82
CA ARG A 150 3.56 15.12 12.06
C ARG A 150 4.76 16.04 11.88
N ALA A 151 5.52 15.90 10.78
CA ALA A 151 6.67 16.75 10.52
C ALA A 151 6.23 18.22 10.37
N PRO A 152 6.87 19.18 11.07
CA PRO A 152 6.56 20.60 10.91
C PRO A 152 6.59 21.02 9.44
N ALA A 153 5.60 21.80 9.02
CA ALA A 153 5.61 22.43 7.70
C ALA A 153 6.81 23.38 7.64
N ARG A 154 7.88 22.96 6.96
CA ARG A 154 9.05 23.81 6.76
C ARG A 154 8.73 24.83 5.68
N GLY A 155 8.20 25.98 6.09
CA GLY A 155 8.00 27.15 5.23
C GLY A 155 6.61 27.78 5.36
N ASN A 156 6.39 28.46 6.48
CA ASN A 156 5.79 29.78 6.57
C ASN A 156 6.47 30.47 7.77
N ALA A 157 7.80 30.62 7.68
CA ALA A 157 8.41 31.74 8.40
C ALA A 157 7.84 32.97 7.69
N MET A 158 6.76 33.53 8.23
CA MET A 158 6.36 34.86 7.84
C MET A 158 7.61 35.71 8.00
N VAL A 159 8.09 36.26 6.89
CA VAL A 159 8.90 37.46 6.93
C VAL A 159 8.06 38.44 7.74
N VAL A 160 8.42 38.66 9.00
CA VAL A 160 7.93 39.80 9.76
C VAL A 160 8.69 40.97 9.17
N PRO A 161 8.04 41.84 8.37
CA PRO A 161 8.72 43.00 7.83
C PRO A 161 8.96 43.96 8.98
N GLY A 162 10.24 44.22 9.26
CA GLY A 162 10.76 45.42 9.90
C GLY A 162 10.11 45.87 11.21
N ASP A 163 10.76 45.54 12.33
CA ASP A 163 10.83 46.47 13.46
C ASP A 163 12.23 47.11 13.46
N ASP A 164 12.49 47.91 12.42
CA ASP A 164 13.51 48.96 12.48
C ASP A 164 12.92 50.11 13.30
N GLN A 165 12.98 50.01 14.63
CA GLN A 165 12.79 51.15 15.52
C GLN A 165 14.15 51.56 16.08
N SER A 166 14.86 52.33 15.28
CA SER A 166 15.85 53.28 15.77
C SER A 166 15.13 54.50 16.32
N LEU A 167 15.13 54.69 17.64
CA LEU A 167 15.20 55.99 18.33
C LEU A 167 15.91 55.81 19.67
#